data_AF-A0AAJ5QI29-F1
#
_entry.id   AF-A0AAJ5QI29-F1
#
_cell.length_a   1.000
_cell.length_b   1.000
_cell.length_c   1.000
_cell.angle_alpha   90.00
_cell.angle_beta   90.00
_cell.angle_gamma   90.00
#
_symmetry.space_group_name_H-M   'P 1'
#
loop_
_entity.id
_entity.type
_entity.pdbx_description
1 polymer ?
#
loop_
_entity_poly.entity_id
_entity_poly.type
_entity_poly.pdbx_seq_one_letter_code
_entity_poly.pdbx_strand_id
1 'polypeptide(L)'
;MIAEKEKHLPALADATGRKANAYVFCHEGIMDERIDTLIDEFFIVHGVELSSLLRMKYSQFERNGSVYAPGVIEGANDADTLYRKFAVNLIEKWTHKKLPLKFRDDVISLTGAYPFRGARTDRRKRKIF
;
A
#
# COMPACT_ATOMS: atom_id res chain seq x y z
N MET A 1 -40.35 6.09 -28.29
CA MET A 1 -39.25 6.91 -27.72
C MET A 1 -38.64 6.33 -26.43
N ILE A 2 -39.40 5.96 -25.38
CA ILE A 2 -38.81 5.34 -24.15
C ILE A 2 -38.38 3.89 -24.41
N ALA A 3 -39.25 3.06 -25.00
CA ALA A 3 -38.97 1.65 -25.29
C ALA A 3 -37.76 1.41 -26.23
N GLU A 4 -37.43 2.36 -27.11
CA GLU A 4 -36.23 2.28 -27.96
C GLU A 4 -34.95 2.56 -27.17
N LYS A 5 -34.99 3.49 -26.22
CA LYS A 5 -33.86 3.78 -25.33
C LYS A 5 -33.58 2.62 -24.38
N GLU A 6 -34.62 1.91 -23.93
CA GLU A 6 -34.49 0.74 -23.06
C GLU A 6 -33.75 -0.42 -23.72
N LYS A 7 -33.91 -0.61 -25.04
CA LYS A 7 -33.16 -1.63 -25.80
C LYS A 7 -31.64 -1.40 -25.78
N HIS A 8 -31.19 -0.16 -25.59
CA HIS A 8 -29.77 0.16 -25.52
C HIS A 8 -29.18 0.05 -24.10
N LEU A 9 -30.02 -0.08 -23.07
CA LEU A 9 -29.55 -0.15 -21.68
C LEU A 9 -28.59 -1.31 -21.39
N PRO A 10 -28.81 -2.54 -21.91
CA PRO A 10 -27.88 -3.64 -21.67
C PRO A 10 -26.48 -3.37 -22.26
N ALA A 11 -26.43 -2.89 -23.51
CA ALA A 11 -25.17 -2.54 -24.17
C ALA A 11 -24.43 -1.40 -23.45
N LEU A 12 -25.18 -0.39 -22.97
CA LEU A 12 -24.61 0.73 -22.21
C LEU A 12 -24.12 0.28 -20.82
N ALA A 13 -24.84 -0.62 -20.16
CA ALA A 13 -24.47 -1.18 -18.87
C ALA A 13 -23.20 -2.03 -18.98
N ASP A 14 -23.07 -2.86 -20.01
CA ASP A 14 -21.85 -3.61 -20.29
C ASP A 14 -20.67 -2.67 -20.61
N ALA A 15 -20.86 -1.69 -21.50
CA ALA A 15 -19.81 -0.73 -21.83
C ALA A 15 -19.35 0.07 -20.60
N THR A 16 -20.29 0.48 -19.74
CA THR A 16 -20.00 1.15 -18.46
C THR A 16 -19.21 0.24 -17.54
N GLY A 17 -19.64 -1.01 -17.37
CA GLY A 17 -18.92 -1.99 -16.56
C GLY A 17 -17.53 -2.28 -17.10
N ARG A 18 -17.35 -2.30 -18.42
CA ARG A 18 -16.03 -2.45 -19.06
C ARG A 18 -15.10 -1.29 -18.76
N LYS A 19 -15.56 -0.06 -18.94
CA LYS A 19 -14.78 1.15 -18.66
C LYS A 19 -14.46 1.29 -17.17
N ALA A 20 -15.42 1.03 -16.29
CA ALA A 20 -15.21 1.06 -14.84
C ALA A 20 -14.16 0.04 -14.38
N ASN A 21 -14.14 -1.16 -14.97
CA ASN A 21 -13.12 -2.15 -14.68
C ASN A 21 -11.72 -1.71 -15.14
N ALA A 22 -11.62 -1.17 -16.36
CA ALA A 22 -10.35 -0.63 -16.87
C ALA A 22 -9.83 0.52 -15.99
N TYR A 23 -10.71 1.46 -15.62
CA TYR A 23 -10.36 2.54 -14.70
C TYR A 23 -9.82 2.04 -13.36
N VAL A 24 -10.50 1.08 -12.72
CA VAL A 24 -10.05 0.53 -11.43
C VAL A 24 -8.68 -0.13 -11.56
N PHE A 25 -8.48 -0.93 -12.61
CA PHE A 25 -7.21 -1.61 -12.85
C PHE A 25 -6.07 -0.61 -13.10
N CYS A 26 -6.29 0.41 -13.93
CA CYS A 26 -5.30 1.45 -14.18
C CYS A 26 -4.99 2.27 -12.91
N HIS A 27 -6.01 2.62 -12.12
CA HIS A 27 -5.82 3.35 -10.87
C HIS A 27 -4.98 2.53 -9.88
N GLU A 28 -5.31 1.25 -9.70
CA GLU A 28 -4.57 0.36 -8.81
C GLU A 28 -3.10 0.21 -9.26
N GLY A 29 -2.83 0.07 -10.56
CA GLY A 29 -1.46 0.00 -11.09
C GLY A 29 -0.65 1.29 -10.87
N ILE A 30 -1.22 2.46 -11.17
CA ILE A 30 -0.55 3.75 -10.94
C ILE A 30 -0.24 3.95 -9.45
N MET A 31 -1.17 3.57 -8.57
CA MET A 31 -0.99 3.71 -7.13
C MET A 31 0.09 2.77 -6.59
N ASP A 32 0.15 1.54 -7.08
CA ASP A 32 1.19 0.57 -6.72
C ASP A 32 2.59 1.10 -7.06
N GLU A 33 2.79 1.50 -8.32
CA GLU A 33 4.06 2.07 -8.80
C GLU A 33 4.45 3.33 -8.03
N ARG A 34 3.49 4.22 -7.75
CA ARG A 34 3.79 5.47 -7.02
C ARG A 34 4.11 5.21 -5.56
N ILE A 35 3.44 4.26 -4.90
CA ILE A 35 3.75 3.88 -3.52
C ILE A 35 5.17 3.32 -3.45
N ASP A 36 5.54 2.42 -4.36
CA ASP A 36 6.89 1.87 -4.43
C ASP A 36 7.93 2.96 -4.64
N THR A 37 7.67 3.89 -5.55
CA THR A 37 8.56 5.03 -5.82
C THR A 37 8.74 5.91 -4.57
N LEU A 38 7.66 6.23 -3.85
CA LEU A 38 7.71 7.06 -2.64
C LEU A 38 8.48 6.36 -1.50
N ILE A 39 8.36 5.03 -1.41
CA ILE A 39 9.13 4.23 -0.45
C ILE A 39 10.62 4.27 -0.84
N ASP A 40 10.95 4.08 -2.11
CA ASP A 40 12.33 4.13 -2.58
C ASP A 40 12.97 5.52 -2.36
N GLU A 41 12.27 6.59 -2.75
CA GLU A 41 12.69 7.98 -2.50
C GLU A 41 12.97 8.21 -1.00
N PHE A 42 12.11 7.69 -0.11
CA PHE A 42 12.34 7.78 1.34
C PHE A 42 13.63 7.06 1.77
N PHE A 43 13.88 5.85 1.25
CA PHE A 43 15.08 5.09 1.57
C PHE A 43 16.35 5.67 0.94
N ILE A 44 16.27 6.32 -0.22
CA ILE A 44 17.40 7.05 -0.82
C ILE A 44 17.86 8.16 0.13
N VAL A 45 16.93 8.90 0.72
CA VAL A 45 17.25 10.04 1.60
C VAL A 45 17.62 9.58 3.00
N HIS A 46 16.87 8.63 3.59
CA HIS A 46 16.98 8.29 5.02
C HIS A 46 17.52 6.88 5.29
N GLY A 47 17.74 6.07 4.25
CA GLY A 47 18.06 4.65 4.41
C GLY A 47 19.38 4.38 5.11
N VAL A 48 20.42 5.18 4.83
CA VAL A 48 21.74 5.04 5.48
C VAL A 48 21.65 5.33 6.99
N GLU A 49 20.96 6.42 7.34
CA GLU A 49 20.76 6.83 8.74
C GLU A 49 19.93 5.80 9.50
N LEU A 50 18.81 5.37 8.91
CA LEU A 50 17.93 4.36 9.47
C LEU A 50 18.68 3.03 9.67
N SER A 51 19.43 2.58 8.66
CA SER A 51 20.23 1.35 8.74
C SER A 51 21.29 1.43 9.85
N SER A 52 21.98 2.57 9.97
CA SER A 52 23.00 2.78 10.99
C SER A 52 22.42 2.73 12.40
N LEU A 53 21.29 3.40 12.64
CA LEU A 53 20.59 3.38 13.93
C LEU A 53 20.12 1.97 14.29
N LEU A 54 19.59 1.23 13.32
CA LEU A 54 19.10 -0.12 13.56
C LEU A 54 20.25 -1.10 13.84
N ARG A 55 21.41 -0.95 13.17
CA ARG A 55 22.64 -1.68 13.51
C ARG A 55 23.12 -1.36 14.93
N MET A 56 23.13 -0.10 15.33
CA MET A 56 23.49 0.28 16.71
C MET A 56 22.54 -0.33 17.73
N LYS A 57 21.23 -0.35 17.43
CA LYS A 57 20.22 -0.94 18.30
C LYS A 57 20.41 -2.45 18.44
N TYR A 58 20.80 -3.11 17.36
CA TYR A 58 21.12 -4.53 17.36
C TYR A 58 22.29 -4.86 18.29
N SER A 59 23.40 -4.12 18.18
CA SER A 59 24.54 -4.32 19.09
C SER A 59 24.18 -4.09 20.56
N GLN A 60 23.18 -3.26 20.86
CA GLN A 60 22.66 -3.14 22.23
C GLN A 60 21.88 -4.38 22.67
N PHE A 61 21.09 -5.00 21.78
CA PHE A 61 20.35 -6.21 22.11
C PHE A 61 21.29 -7.39 22.42
N GLU A 62 22.35 -7.56 21.62
CA GLU A 62 23.41 -8.55 21.86
C GLU A 62 24.06 -8.36 23.24
N ARG A 63 24.43 -7.11 23.58
CA ARG A 63 25.10 -6.79 24.84
C ARG A 63 24.24 -7.00 26.09
N ASN A 64 22.94 -6.72 25.99
CA ASN A 64 22.05 -6.68 27.15
C ASN A 64 21.35 -8.02 27.41
N GLY A 65 21.65 -9.09 26.66
CA GLY A 65 20.98 -10.39 26.82
C GLY A 65 19.46 -10.28 26.69
N SER A 66 18.99 -9.35 25.85
CA SER A 66 17.57 -9.05 25.66
C SER A 66 16.79 -10.32 25.27
N VAL A 67 15.48 -10.35 25.49
CA VAL A 67 14.60 -11.41 24.96
C VAL A 67 14.68 -11.50 23.42
N TYR A 68 15.26 -10.48 22.77
CA TYR A 68 15.58 -10.42 21.34
C TYR A 68 17.02 -10.85 20.99
N ALA A 69 17.83 -11.28 21.95
CA ALA A 69 19.24 -11.68 21.77
C ALA A 69 19.45 -13.14 21.27
N PRO A 70 18.62 -14.15 21.65
CA PRO A 70 18.82 -15.50 21.12
C PRO A 70 18.20 -15.56 19.71
N GLY A 71 19.07 -15.59 18.70
CA GLY A 71 18.75 -15.56 17.27
C GLY A 71 19.90 -15.02 16.41
N VAL A 72 20.92 -14.43 17.05
CA VAL A 72 22.09 -13.85 16.38
C VAL A 72 23.21 -14.86 16.11
N ILE A 73 23.31 -15.91 16.93
CA ILE A 73 24.49 -16.81 16.94
C ILE A 73 24.33 -18.04 16.01
N GLU A 74 23.13 -18.35 15.52
CA GLU A 74 22.87 -19.59 14.74
C GLU A 74 22.48 -19.39 13.27
N GLY A 75 22.49 -18.16 12.74
CA GLY A 75 22.41 -17.94 11.29
C GLY A 75 21.09 -18.34 10.61
N ALA A 76 19.99 -18.47 11.36
CA ALA A 76 18.67 -18.76 10.82
C ALA A 76 17.72 -17.61 11.14
N ASN A 77 17.05 -17.05 10.13
CA ASN A 77 15.70 -16.41 10.04
C ASN A 77 15.12 -15.53 11.17
N ASP A 78 15.59 -15.63 12.40
CA ASP A 78 15.11 -14.94 13.58
C ASP A 78 15.63 -13.51 13.65
N ALA A 79 16.86 -13.20 13.25
CA ALA A 79 17.33 -11.81 13.20
C ALA A 79 16.45 -10.93 12.27
N ASP A 80 16.07 -11.45 11.09
CA ASP A 80 15.18 -10.77 10.15
C ASP A 80 13.74 -10.70 10.67
N THR A 81 13.25 -11.77 11.30
CA THR A 81 11.92 -11.81 11.94
C THR A 81 11.83 -10.84 13.13
N LEU A 82 12.91 -10.70 13.89
CA LEU A 82 13.05 -9.81 15.05
C LEU A 82 13.15 -8.36 14.62
N TYR A 83 13.95 -8.07 13.58
CA TYR A 83 14.06 -6.76 12.98
C TYR A 83 12.71 -6.29 12.43
N ARG A 84 12.02 -7.18 11.71
CA ARG A 84 10.67 -6.94 11.21
C ARG A 84 9.71 -6.64 12.36
N LYS A 85 9.71 -7.43 13.44
CA LYS A 85 8.85 -7.20 14.61
C LYS A 85 9.17 -5.88 15.31
N PHE A 86 10.44 -5.54 15.54
CA PHE A 86 10.83 -4.28 16.18
C PHE A 86 10.42 -3.08 15.32
N ALA A 87 10.73 -3.10 14.01
CA ALA A 87 10.39 -2.02 13.10
C ALA A 87 8.87 -1.87 12.94
N VAL A 88 8.12 -2.97 12.77
CA VAL A 88 6.66 -2.95 12.70
C VAL A 88 6.06 -2.41 14.00
N ASN A 89 6.49 -2.89 15.17
CA ASN A 89 6.00 -2.39 16.46
C ASN A 89 6.31 -0.89 16.64
N LEU A 90 7.46 -0.42 16.17
CA LEU A 90 7.82 1.00 16.23
C LEU A 90 6.92 1.82 15.29
N ILE A 91 6.73 1.37 14.05
CA ILE A 91 5.83 2.01 13.09
C ILE A 91 4.43 2.05 13.71
N GLU A 92 3.88 0.92 14.13
CA GLU A 92 2.56 0.83 14.78
C GLU A 92 2.44 1.77 15.97
N LYS A 93 3.47 1.84 16.84
CA LYS A 93 3.52 2.77 17.98
C LYS A 93 3.24 4.22 17.58
N TRP A 94 3.75 4.63 16.43
CA TRP A 94 3.62 5.99 15.92
C TRP A 94 2.45 6.16 14.91
N THR A 95 1.94 5.05 14.37
CA THR A 95 0.88 5.02 13.35
C THR A 95 -0.41 4.33 13.81
N HIS A 96 -0.65 4.24 15.12
CA HIS A 96 -1.85 3.63 15.73
C HIS A 96 -3.19 4.21 15.23
N LYS A 97 -3.18 5.35 14.54
CA LYS A 97 -4.35 5.92 13.87
C LYS A 97 -4.14 5.78 12.37
N LYS A 98 -5.23 5.49 11.62
CA LYS A 98 -5.26 5.69 10.16
C LYS A 98 -4.95 7.15 9.88
N LEU A 99 -3.66 7.47 9.77
CA LEU A 99 -3.19 8.80 9.50
C LEU A 99 -3.28 8.98 7.99
N PRO A 100 -3.83 10.12 7.52
CA PRO A 100 -3.73 10.46 6.12
C PRO A 100 -2.25 10.59 5.74
N LEU A 101 -1.97 10.53 4.45
CA LEU A 101 -0.65 10.89 3.92
C LEU A 101 -0.26 12.25 4.50
N LYS A 102 0.87 12.32 5.21
CA LYS A 102 1.31 13.53 5.94
C LYS A 102 2.08 14.52 5.07
N PHE A 103 2.27 14.18 3.80
CA PHE A 103 2.90 15.04 2.80
C PHE A 103 2.00 15.08 1.56
N ARG A 104 2.17 16.13 0.76
CA ARG A 104 1.46 16.27 -0.51
C ARG A 104 2.24 15.52 -1.58
N ASP A 105 1.54 14.69 -2.34
CA ASP A 105 2.03 14.06 -3.56
C ASP A 105 1.07 14.41 -4.70
N ASP A 106 1.58 14.92 -5.81
CA ASP A 106 0.71 15.44 -6.89
C ASP A 106 -0.04 14.34 -7.63
N VAL A 107 0.56 13.14 -7.77
CA VAL A 107 -0.11 11.99 -8.38
C VAL A 107 -1.28 11.55 -7.48
N ILE A 108 -1.02 11.30 -6.20
CA ILE A 108 -2.06 10.89 -5.23
C ILE A 108 -3.11 11.98 -5.05
N SER A 109 -2.74 13.26 -5.11
CA SER A 109 -3.69 14.38 -5.05
C SER A 109 -4.62 14.40 -6.25
N LEU A 110 -4.12 14.06 -7.43
CA LEU A 110 -4.89 14.03 -8.68
C LEU A 110 -5.76 12.77 -8.79
N THR A 111 -5.21 11.61 -8.48
CA THR A 111 -5.87 10.31 -8.68
C THR A 111 -6.73 9.88 -7.49
N GLY A 112 -6.45 10.43 -6.31
CA GLY A 112 -6.98 9.98 -5.03
C GLY A 112 -6.31 8.68 -4.57
N ALA A 113 -6.20 8.49 -3.25
CA ALA A 113 -5.57 7.30 -2.67
C ALA A 113 -6.30 5.98 -2.98
N TYR A 114 -7.57 6.04 -3.39
CA TYR A 114 -8.38 4.88 -3.72
C TYR A 114 -9.24 5.16 -4.95
N PRO A 115 -9.58 4.12 -5.74
CA PRO A 115 -10.49 4.28 -6.85
C PRO A 115 -11.85 4.82 -6.38
N PHE A 116 -12.51 5.61 -7.22
CA PHE A 116 -13.85 6.10 -6.92
C PHE A 116 -14.80 4.95 -6.56
N ARG A 117 -15.49 5.05 -5.41
CA ARG A 117 -16.32 3.97 -4.86
C ARG A 117 -17.39 3.48 -5.84
N GLY A 118 -17.98 4.38 -6.63
CA GLY A 118 -19.00 4.03 -7.63
C GLY A 118 -18.47 3.12 -8.75
N ALA A 119 -17.20 3.24 -9.12
CA ALA A 119 -16.60 2.41 -10.17
C ALA A 119 -16.57 0.92 -9.79
N ARG A 120 -16.46 0.60 -8.49
CA ARG A 120 -16.55 -0.79 -8.00
C ARG A 120 -17.95 -1.38 -8.13
N THR A 121 -18.98 -0.55 -8.06
CA THR A 121 -20.37 -0.96 -8.34
C THR A 121 -20.57 -1.09 -9.85
N ASP A 122 -20.11 -0.11 -10.62
CA ASP A 122 -20.25 -0.09 -12.07
C ASP A 122 -19.56 -1.27 -12.75
N ARG A 123 -18.36 -1.68 -12.31
CA ARG A 123 -17.68 -2.85 -12.88
C ARG A 123 -18.49 -4.16 -12.75
N ARG A 124 -19.37 -4.25 -11.75
CA ARG A 124 -20.23 -5.43 -11.53
C ARG A 124 -21.40 -5.48 -12.52
N LYS A 125 -21.72 -4.38 -13.22
CA LYS A 125 -22.78 -4.32 -14.24
C LYS A 125 -22.54 -5.24 -15.43
N ARG A 126 -21.30 -5.68 -15.66
CA ARG A 126 -20.96 -6.78 -16.59
C ARG A 126 -21.66 -8.11 -16.28
N LYS A 127 -22.12 -8.33 -15.03
CA LYS A 127 -22.75 -9.58 -14.58
C LYS A 127 -24.28 -9.51 -14.49
N ILE A 128 -24.88 -8.35 -14.78
CA ILE A 128 -26.29 -8.07 -14.49
C ILE A 128 -27.17 -8.28 -15.74
N PHE A 129 -26.59 -8.36 -16.93
CA PHE A 129 -27.28 -8.56 -18.21
C PHE A 129 -26.59 -9.64 -19.03
#